data_AF-A0A4R5CME6-F1
#
_entry.id   AF-A0A4R5CME6-F1
#
_cell.length_a   1.000
_cell.length_b   1.000
_cell.length_c   1.000
_cell.angle_alpha   90.00
_cell.angle_beta   90.00
_cell.angle_gamma   90.00
#
_symmetry.space_group_name_H-M   'P 1'
#
loop_
_entity.id
_entity.type
_entity.pdbx_description
1 polymer ?
#
loop_
_entity_poly.entity_id
_entity_poly.type
_entity_poly.pdbx_seq_one_letter_code
_entity_poly.pdbx_strand_id
1 'polypeptide(L)'
;MAKSNVSFSIHGINYSGGLFSEYNFNAKKTTLLWPFPMLIVLDLNGINDLDLNSARNKIVLNELWHSFKQNLAFIICKKLSENLKEEYVSTLYSLFRENSKNNNFLVGLEKSQKLLKNQ
;
A
#
# COMPACT_ATOMS: atom_id res chain seq x y z
N MET A 1 18.35 -2.80 -10.95
CA MET A 1 17.44 -3.08 -9.83
C MET A 1 16.05 -2.56 -10.17
N ALA A 2 15.00 -3.35 -10.01
CA ALA A 2 13.62 -2.92 -10.24
C ALA A 2 13.21 -1.86 -9.21
N LYS A 3 12.44 -0.86 -9.63
CA LYS A 3 11.97 0.26 -8.79
C LYS A 3 10.44 0.27 -8.77
N SER A 4 9.86 0.63 -7.63
CA SER A 4 8.41 0.90 -7.55
C SER A 4 8.09 2.24 -8.20
N ASN A 5 6.96 2.32 -8.89
CA ASN A 5 6.46 3.55 -9.51
C ASN A 5 4.95 3.68 -9.26
N VAL A 6 4.49 4.91 -9.08
CA VAL A 6 3.09 5.20 -8.76
C VAL A 6 2.59 6.43 -9.50
N SER A 7 1.40 6.31 -10.08
CA SER A 7 0.61 7.46 -10.53
C SER A 7 -0.59 7.58 -9.62
N PHE A 8 -0.77 8.75 -9.02
CA PHE A 8 -1.72 8.95 -7.93
C PHE A 8 -2.53 10.23 -8.15
N SER A 9 -3.86 10.12 -8.14
CA SER A 9 -4.78 11.26 -8.13
C SER A 9 -5.69 11.22 -6.90
N ILE A 10 -5.95 12.40 -6.33
CA ILE A 10 -6.98 12.59 -5.29
C ILE A 10 -8.00 13.56 -5.88
N HIS A 11 -9.27 13.14 -5.95
CA HIS A 11 -10.34 13.90 -6.59
C HIS A 11 -10.04 14.33 -8.04
N GLY A 12 -9.38 13.47 -8.83
CA GLY A 12 -9.00 13.79 -10.21
C GLY A 12 -7.87 14.82 -10.34
N ILE A 13 -7.27 15.28 -9.23
CA ILE A 13 -6.08 16.13 -9.23
C ILE A 13 -4.84 15.25 -9.06
N ASN A 14 -3.93 15.31 -10.04
CA ASN A 14 -2.67 14.59 -10.00
C ASN A 14 -1.82 15.07 -8.81
N TYR A 15 -1.46 14.13 -7.94
CA TYR A 15 -0.58 14.40 -6.81
C TYR A 15 0.88 14.29 -7.26
N SER A 16 1.63 15.38 -7.14
CA SER A 16 3.03 15.46 -7.57
C SER A 16 4.03 14.85 -6.58
N GLY A 17 3.56 14.34 -5.44
CA GLY A 17 4.42 13.63 -4.49
C GLY A 17 4.52 12.13 -4.81
N GLY A 18 5.72 11.59 -4.93
CA GLY A 18 5.89 10.13 -4.95
C GLY A 18 5.33 9.47 -3.67
N LEU A 19 4.66 8.32 -3.81
CA LEU A 19 4.23 7.48 -2.67
C LEU A 19 5.27 6.41 -2.31
N PHE A 20 6.32 6.20 -3.10
CA PHE A 20 7.41 5.28 -2.80
C PHE A 20 8.69 6.05 -2.42
N SER A 21 9.57 5.41 -1.64
CA SER A 21 10.85 6.00 -1.26
C SER A 21 11.76 6.08 -2.49
N GLU A 22 12.05 7.28 -2.96
CA GLU A 22 13.15 7.52 -3.88
C GLU A 22 14.40 7.92 -3.09
N TYR A 23 15.58 7.54 -3.61
CA TYR A 23 16.89 7.75 -2.97
C TYR A 23 17.18 9.23 -2.60
N ASN A 24 16.50 10.18 -3.27
CA ASN A 24 16.63 11.62 -3.03
C ASN A 24 15.46 12.23 -2.23
N PHE A 25 14.48 11.43 -1.79
CA PHE A 25 13.29 11.89 -1.05
C PHE A 25 13.40 11.59 0.46
N ASN A 26 14.53 11.94 1.08
CA ASN A 26 14.83 11.74 2.51
C ASN A 26 13.97 12.58 3.49
N ALA A 27 12.80 13.09 3.07
CA ALA A 27 11.97 13.97 3.91
C ALA A 27 10.46 13.69 3.87
N LYS A 28 9.97 12.66 3.16
CA LYS A 28 8.53 12.37 3.08
C LYS A 28 8.12 11.19 3.97
N LYS A 29 7.46 11.52 5.09
CA LYS A 29 6.80 10.56 6.00
C LYS A 29 5.63 9.79 5.36
N THR A 30 5.16 10.22 4.18
CA THR A 30 4.04 9.63 3.43
C THR A 30 4.56 8.64 2.38
N THR A 31 5.19 7.57 2.85
CA THR A 31 5.78 6.55 1.97
C THR A 31 5.13 5.18 2.19
N LEU A 32 4.85 4.48 1.10
CA LEU A 32 4.49 3.08 1.02
C LEU A 32 5.78 2.26 1.07
N LEU A 33 6.00 1.55 2.19
CA LEU A 33 7.11 0.61 2.34
C LEU A 33 6.55 -0.80 2.15
N TRP A 34 6.80 -1.36 0.97
CA TRP A 34 6.30 -2.67 0.55
C TRP A 34 7.47 -3.63 0.37
N PRO A 35 7.28 -4.94 0.65
CA PRO A 35 8.37 -5.91 0.57
C PRO A 35 8.74 -6.32 -0.87
N PHE A 36 8.11 -5.71 -1.88
CA PHE A 36 8.37 -6.00 -3.29
C PHE A 36 8.14 -4.77 -4.17
N PRO A 37 8.81 -4.68 -5.34
CA PRO A 37 8.59 -3.63 -6.31
C PRO A 37 7.19 -3.72 -6.93
N MET A 38 6.54 -2.57 -7.16
CA MET A 38 5.21 -2.50 -7.75
C MET A 38 5.02 -1.28 -8.65
N LEU A 39 4.28 -1.48 -9.74
CA LEU A 39 3.65 -0.41 -10.51
C LEU A 39 2.16 -0.36 -10.17
N ILE A 40 1.67 0.79 -9.73
CA ILE A 40 0.25 0.96 -9.39
C ILE A 40 -0.28 2.32 -9.87
N VAL A 41 -1.51 2.30 -10.38
CA VAL A 41 -2.28 3.51 -10.71
C VAL A 41 -3.49 3.55 -9.78
N LEU A 42 -3.65 4.65 -9.07
CA LEU A 42 -4.69 4.81 -8.05
C LEU A 42 -5.41 6.14 -8.25
N ASP A 43 -6.74 6.08 -8.31
CA ASP A 43 -7.61 7.24 -8.19
C ASP A 43 -8.41 7.13 -6.89
N LEU A 44 -8.16 8.04 -5.95
CA LEU A 44 -8.88 8.05 -4.67
C LEU A 44 -10.02 9.06 -4.71
N ASN A 45 -11.20 8.54 -4.40
CA ASN A 45 -12.42 9.30 -4.20
C ASN A 45 -13.29 8.62 -3.12
N GLY A 46 -14.25 9.37 -2.57
CA GLY A 46 -15.26 8.84 -1.64
C GLY A 46 -14.69 8.37 -0.29
N ILE A 47 -14.94 7.11 0.06
CA ILE A 47 -14.73 6.59 1.43
C ILE A 47 -13.24 6.33 1.74
N ASN A 48 -12.38 6.33 0.71
CA ASN A 48 -10.92 6.15 0.84
C ASN A 48 -10.16 7.47 0.65
N ASP A 49 -10.82 8.59 0.91
CA ASP A 49 -10.22 9.91 0.75
C ASP A 49 -9.05 10.14 1.71
N LEU A 50 -8.13 11.00 1.28
CA LEU A 50 -6.96 11.37 2.05
C LEU A 50 -6.93 12.86 2.28
N ASP A 51 -6.76 13.25 3.55
CA ASP A 51 -6.57 14.64 3.90
C ASP A 51 -5.27 15.15 3.28
N LEU A 52 -5.38 16.31 2.63
CA LEU A 52 -4.24 17.07 2.17
C LEU A 52 -4.00 18.26 3.11
N ASN A 53 -2.75 18.70 3.21
CA ASN A 53 -2.43 19.94 3.92
C ASN A 53 -3.11 21.15 3.23
N SER A 54 -3.12 22.30 3.90
CA SER A 54 -3.75 23.53 3.38
C SER A 54 -3.27 23.93 1.98
N ALA A 55 -1.99 23.68 1.66
CA ALA A 55 -1.39 23.92 0.35
C ALA A 55 -1.68 22.81 -0.70
N ARG A 56 -2.44 21.77 -0.34
CA ARG A 56 -2.83 20.61 -1.17
C ARG A 56 -1.70 19.87 -1.87
N ASN A 57 -0.51 19.90 -1.29
CA ASN A 57 0.70 19.34 -1.89
C ASN A 57 1.33 18.19 -1.08
N LYS A 58 0.78 17.91 0.10
CA LYS A 58 1.22 16.81 0.97
C LYS A 58 0.03 16.13 1.62
N ILE A 59 0.07 14.81 1.67
CA ILE A 59 -0.87 13.99 2.44
C ILE A 59 -0.63 14.23 3.95
N VAL A 60 -1.70 14.45 4.69
CA VAL A 60 -1.69 14.56 6.16
C VAL A 60 -1.56 13.17 6.76
N LEU A 61 -0.66 13.03 7.74
CA LEU A 61 -0.43 11.76 8.44
C LEU A 61 -1.47 11.61 9.57
N ASN A 62 -2.65 11.15 9.20
CA ASN A 62 -3.76 10.89 10.11
C ASN A 62 -4.19 9.41 10.04
N GLU A 63 -5.26 9.07 10.76
CA GLU A 63 -5.86 7.74 10.73
C GLU A 63 -6.34 7.32 9.33
N LEU A 64 -6.81 8.26 8.50
CA LEU A 64 -7.19 7.98 7.11
C LEU A 64 -6.01 7.46 6.30
N TRP A 65 -4.83 8.07 6.45
CA TRP A 65 -3.60 7.58 5.82
C TRP A 65 -3.20 6.18 6.30
N HIS A 66 -3.36 5.89 7.60
CA HIS A 66 -3.10 4.55 8.14
C HIS A 66 -4.07 3.51 7.60
N SER A 67 -5.37 3.80 7.63
CA SER A 67 -6.44 2.96 7.09
C SER A 67 -6.23 2.68 5.60
N PHE A 68 -5.89 3.72 4.81
CA PHE A 68 -5.57 3.59 3.39
C PHE A 68 -4.44 2.58 3.15
N LYS A 69 -3.31 2.72 3.87
CA LYS A 69 -2.16 1.80 3.72
C LYS A 69 -2.54 0.34 4.04
N GLN A 70 -3.31 0.13 5.11
CA GLN A 70 -3.75 -1.20 5.52
C GLN A 70 -4.73 -1.81 4.51
N ASN A 71 -5.69 -1.03 4.02
CA ASN A 71 -6.67 -1.47 3.03
C ASN A 71 -6.01 -1.78 1.69
N LEU A 72 -5.05 -0.96 1.24
CA LEU A 72 -4.30 -1.21 0.02
C LEU A 72 -3.49 -2.51 0.12
N ALA A 73 -2.78 -2.72 1.23
CA ALA A 73 -2.06 -3.97 1.50
C ALA A 73 -3.00 -5.19 1.51
N PHE A 74 -4.15 -5.08 2.15
CA PHE A 74 -5.17 -6.12 2.16
C PHE A 74 -5.67 -6.48 0.76
N ILE A 75 -6.09 -5.48 -0.03
CA ILE A 75 -6.64 -5.69 -1.37
C ILE A 75 -5.62 -6.41 -2.25
N ILE A 76 -4.37 -5.96 -2.24
CA ILE A 76 -3.33 -6.55 -3.08
C ILE A 76 -2.96 -7.95 -2.61
N CYS A 77 -2.76 -8.19 -1.31
CA CYS A 77 -2.44 -9.53 -0.82
C CYS A 77 -3.58 -10.52 -1.10
N LYS A 78 -4.83 -10.11 -0.87
CA LYS A 78 -6.02 -10.90 -1.21
C LYS A 78 -6.07 -11.24 -2.70
N LYS A 79 -5.89 -10.25 -3.57
CA LYS A 79 -5.92 -10.45 -5.02
C LYS A 79 -4.78 -11.35 -5.49
N LEU A 80 -3.58 -11.20 -4.95
CA LEU A 80 -2.47 -12.10 -5.23
C LEU A 80 -2.81 -13.53 -4.82
N SER A 81 -3.32 -13.74 -3.60
CA SER A 81 -3.67 -15.09 -3.14
C SER A 81 -4.78 -15.76 -3.94
N GLU A 82 -5.77 -14.99 -4.42
CA GLU A 82 -6.86 -15.50 -5.28
C GLU A 82 -6.35 -16.00 -6.64
N ASN A 83 -5.16 -15.56 -7.07
CA ASN A 83 -4.57 -15.92 -8.37
C ASN A 83 -3.44 -16.94 -8.26
N LEU A 84 -3.15 -17.45 -7.06
CA LEU A 84 -2.06 -18.38 -6.79
C LEU A 84 -2.60 -19.69 -6.23
N LYS A 85 -1.88 -20.80 -6.48
CA LYS A 85 -2.16 -22.06 -5.78
C LYS A 85 -1.81 -21.95 -4.31
N GLU A 86 -2.50 -22.70 -3.46
CA GLU A 86 -2.34 -22.68 -2.01
C GLU A 86 -0.88 -22.88 -1.54
N GLU A 87 -0.14 -23.78 -2.20
CA GLU A 87 1.29 -24.02 -1.94
C GLU A 87 2.17 -22.77 -2.13
N TYR A 88 1.82 -21.91 -3.09
CA TYR A 88 2.52 -20.66 -3.35
C TYR A 88 2.06 -19.54 -2.40
N VAL A 89 0.79 -19.55 -1.99
CA VAL A 89 0.24 -18.54 -1.07
C VAL A 89 0.94 -18.60 0.28
N SER A 90 1.14 -19.80 0.83
CA SER A 90 1.82 -19.98 2.12
C SER A 90 3.25 -19.43 2.09
N THR A 91 4.00 -19.77 1.05
CA THR A 91 5.37 -19.30 0.80
C THR A 91 5.41 -17.78 0.58
N LEU A 92 4.46 -17.23 -0.16
CA LEU A 92 4.40 -15.79 -0.41
C LEU A 92 4.19 -15.01 0.90
N TYR A 93 3.30 -15.50 1.76
CA TYR A 93 2.95 -14.80 3.00
C TYR A 93 4.08 -14.88 4.03
N SER A 94 4.83 -15.99 4.09
CA SER A 94 6.04 -16.06 4.92
C SER A 94 7.09 -15.06 4.44
N LEU A 95 7.38 -15.03 3.13
CA LEU A 95 8.33 -14.08 2.54
C LEU A 95 7.95 -12.62 2.84
N PHE A 96 6.67 -12.27 2.68
CA PHE A 96 6.19 -10.92 2.98
C PHE A 96 6.33 -10.55 4.46
N ARG A 97 6.10 -11.50 5.37
CA ARG A 97 6.24 -11.28 6.82
C ARG A 97 7.70 -11.14 7.23
N GLU A 98 8.60 -11.94 6.67
CA GLU A 98 10.04 -11.90 6.95
C GLU A 98 10.69 -10.60 6.43
N ASN A 99 10.23 -10.11 5.27
CA ASN A 99 10.84 -8.95 4.60
C ASN A 99 10.16 -7.61 4.90
N SER A 100 9.04 -7.59 5.65
CA SER A 100 8.33 -6.34 5.97
C SER A 100 8.33 -6.04 7.46
N LYS A 101 8.87 -4.87 7.83
CA LYS A 101 8.74 -4.27 9.17
C LYS A 101 7.61 -3.24 9.26
N ASN A 102 6.84 -3.05 8.19
CA ASN A 102 5.80 -2.03 8.14
C ASN A 102 4.49 -2.55 8.76
N ASN A 103 4.10 -2.00 9.91
CA ASN A 103 2.90 -2.41 10.62
C ASN A 103 1.62 -2.31 9.77
N ASN A 104 1.46 -1.26 8.95
CA ASN A 104 0.27 -1.11 8.12
C ASN A 104 0.19 -2.21 7.05
N PHE A 105 1.33 -2.58 6.48
CA PHE A 105 1.40 -3.67 5.53
C PHE A 105 1.06 -5.02 6.20
N LEU A 106 1.65 -5.29 7.37
CA LEU A 106 1.42 -6.52 8.12
C LEU A 106 -0.05 -6.67 8.55
N VAL A 107 -0.71 -5.60 8.98
CA VAL A 107 -2.14 -5.60 9.31
C VAL A 107 -2.99 -5.97 8.08
N GLY A 108 -2.69 -5.40 6.91
CA GLY A 108 -3.37 -5.74 5.66
C GLY A 108 -3.14 -7.19 5.24
N LEU A 109 -1.91 -7.69 5.36
CA LEU A 109 -1.53 -9.08 5.09
C LEU A 109 -2.32 -10.04 6.00
N GLU A 110 -2.38 -9.77 7.30
CA GLU A 110 -3.11 -10.60 8.26
C GLU A 110 -4.61 -10.63 8.00
N LYS A 111 -5.20 -9.48 7.63
CA LYS A 111 -6.61 -9.41 7.23
C LYS A 111 -6.89 -10.29 6.01
N SER A 112 -5.97 -10.31 5.03
CA SER A 112 -6.12 -11.15 3.83
C SER A 112 -6.00 -12.64 4.16
N GLN A 113 -5.07 -13.02 5.03
CA GLN A 113 -4.85 -14.40 5.44
C GLN A 113 -6.03 -14.96 6.24
N LYS A 114 -6.63 -14.17 7.14
CA LYS A 114 -7.81 -14.59 7.90
C LYS A 114 -9.01 -14.86 6.99
N LEU A 115 -9.18 -14.06 5.94
CA LEU A 115 -10.31 -14.20 5.03
C LEU A 115 -10.23 -15.48 4.19
N LEU A 116 -9.04 -15.88 3.75
CA LEU A 116 -8.82 -17.14 3.03
C LEU A 116 -9.10 -18.38 3.90
N LYS A 117 -8.82 -18.32 5.21
CA LYS A 117 -9.11 -19.42 6.14
C LYS A 117 -10.60 -19.65 6.39
N ASN A 118 -11.44 -18.68 6.05
CA ASN A 118 -12.89 -18.70 6.27
C ASN A 118 -13.67 -18.95 4.97
N GLN A 119 -12.99 -19.27 3.86
CA GLN A 119 -13.56 -19.65 2.57
C GLN A 119 -13.48 -21.16 2.40
#